data_AF-A0A7Z9R552-F1
#
_entry.id   AF-A0A7Z9R552-F1
#
_cell.length_a   1.000
_cell.length_b   1.000
_cell.length_c   1.000
_cell.angle_alpha   90.00
_cell.angle_beta   90.00
_cell.angle_gamma   90.00
#
_symmetry.space_group_name_H-M   'P 1'
#
loop_
_entity.id
_entity.type
_entity.pdbx_description
1 polymer ?
#
loop_
_entity_poly.entity_id
_entity_poly.type
_entity_poly.pdbx_seq_one_letter_code
_entity_poly.pdbx_strand_id
1 'polypeptide(L)'
;LLVNATHPYAAQISENALAAATELQIPFLRKTRPPWVKLPEDHWIEVPDMEAAANYLIDYKTISQNELYKHSVFLTIGNSGLSIFRKCNKNRFIVRTVDPPEEASSWLEAIFLEGRGPFTLENELALFRQNAITILITKNSGGVSTYAKIEAARKLRVPVIMVARPVSSLTEIYPTIDETTDWITKNILS
;
A
#
# COMPACT_ATOMS: atom_id res chain seq x y z
N LEU A 1 27.70 -8.92 2.45
CA LEU A 1 26.67 -8.29 1.61
C LEU A 1 25.35 -8.26 2.36
N LEU A 2 24.68 -7.12 2.41
CA LEU A 2 23.32 -6.97 2.91
C LEU A 2 22.36 -6.67 1.76
N VAL A 3 21.37 -7.54 1.54
CA VAL A 3 20.29 -7.32 0.54
C VAL A 3 19.01 -6.91 1.28
N ASN A 4 18.65 -5.64 1.17
CA ASN A 4 17.41 -5.10 1.72
C ASN A 4 16.27 -5.28 0.70
N ALA A 5 15.43 -6.29 0.94
CA ALA A 5 14.20 -6.57 0.17
C ALA A 5 12.92 -6.22 0.96
N THR A 6 13.01 -5.29 1.92
CA THR A 6 11.85 -4.87 2.71
C THR A 6 10.85 -4.07 1.86
N HIS A 7 9.62 -3.94 2.38
CA HIS A 7 8.55 -3.22 1.68
C HIS A 7 8.96 -1.75 1.40
N PRO A 8 8.56 -1.13 0.27
CA PRO A 8 8.95 0.25 -0.05
C PRO A 8 8.59 1.31 1.00
N TYR A 9 7.63 1.02 1.87
CA TYR A 9 7.19 1.90 2.98
C TYR A 9 7.92 1.63 4.31
N ALA A 10 8.81 0.64 4.37
CA ALA A 10 9.63 0.35 5.54
C ALA A 10 10.88 1.26 5.56
N ALA A 11 10.66 2.57 5.57
CA ALA A 11 11.71 3.59 5.47
C ALA A 11 12.72 3.46 6.62
N GLN A 12 12.25 3.44 7.87
CA GLN A 12 13.11 3.32 9.05
C GLN A 12 13.98 2.07 9.04
N ILE A 13 13.41 0.90 8.71
CA ILE A 13 14.18 -0.34 8.63
C ILE A 13 15.22 -0.25 7.51
N SER A 14 14.88 0.40 6.40
CA SER A 14 15.81 0.60 5.28
C SER A 14 16.96 1.54 5.64
N GLU A 15 16.69 2.62 6.37
CA GLU A 15 17.71 3.56 6.87
C GLU A 15 18.63 2.89 7.89
N ASN A 16 18.07 2.14 8.84
CA ASN A 16 18.85 1.38 9.82
C ASN A 16 19.76 0.35 9.13
N ALA A 17 19.24 -0.36 8.13
CA ALA A 17 20.00 -1.33 7.36
C ALA A 17 21.15 -0.68 6.58
N LEU A 18 20.91 0.50 5.99
CA LEU A 18 21.96 1.27 5.31
C LEU A 18 23.03 1.75 6.30
N ALA A 19 22.62 2.30 7.45
CA ALA A 19 23.53 2.81 8.47
C ALA A 19 24.45 1.70 8.99
N ALA A 20 23.88 0.55 9.36
CA ALA A 20 24.64 -0.61 9.83
C ALA A 20 25.60 -1.16 8.75
N ALA A 21 25.14 -1.26 7.50
CA ALA A 21 26.01 -1.71 6.40
C ALA A 21 27.16 -0.73 6.14
N THR A 22 26.90 0.58 6.24
CA THR A 22 27.92 1.63 6.10
C THR A 22 28.96 1.56 7.21
N GLU A 23 28.52 1.46 8.46
CA GLU A 23 29.39 1.36 9.64
C GLU A 23 30.30 0.12 9.57
N LEU A 24 29.75 -1.02 9.16
CA LEU A 24 30.47 -2.29 9.06
C LEU A 24 31.21 -2.46 7.73
N GLN A 25 31.17 -1.46 6.83
CA GLN A 25 31.75 -1.52 5.49
C GLN A 25 31.27 -2.74 4.68
N ILE A 26 30.02 -3.16 4.88
CA ILE A 26 29.40 -4.27 4.18
C ILE A 26 28.72 -3.74 2.92
N PRO A 27 28.95 -4.34 1.74
CA PRO A 27 28.25 -3.94 0.53
C PRO A 27 26.73 -4.05 0.72
N PHE A 28 25.99 -3.01 0.34
CA PHE A 28 24.55 -2.87 0.55
C PHE A 28 23.82 -2.79 -0.79
N LEU A 29 22.75 -3.57 -0.92
CA LEU A 29 21.90 -3.57 -2.10
C LEU A 29 20.44 -3.45 -1.67
N ARG A 30 19.68 -2.53 -2.29
CA ARG A 30 18.23 -2.44 -2.08
C ARG A 30 17.47 -3.02 -3.26
N LYS A 31 16.62 -4.00 -3.00
CA LYS A 31 15.70 -4.56 -3.99
C LYS A 31 14.30 -4.01 -3.78
N THR A 32 13.83 -3.12 -4.66
CA THR A 32 12.44 -2.65 -4.61
C THR A 32 11.79 -2.66 -5.98
N ARG A 33 10.56 -3.16 -6.03
CA ARG A 33 9.78 -3.21 -7.28
C ARG A 33 9.42 -1.79 -7.75
N PRO A 34 9.32 -1.52 -9.06
CA PRO A 34 8.85 -0.24 -9.56
C PRO A 34 7.46 0.12 -9.01
N PRO A 35 7.13 1.42 -8.84
CA PRO A 35 5.78 1.84 -8.52
C PRO A 35 4.83 1.40 -9.64
N TRP A 36 3.58 1.14 -9.28
CA TRP A 36 2.53 1.03 -10.29
C TRP A 36 2.37 2.36 -11.00
N VAL A 37 2.07 2.28 -12.29
CA VAL A 37 1.78 3.42 -13.16
C VAL A 37 0.27 3.50 -13.37
N LYS A 38 -0.26 4.72 -13.33
CA LYS A 38 -1.67 5.00 -13.63
C LYS A 38 -1.95 4.67 -15.09
N LEU A 39 -2.92 3.80 -15.34
CA LEU A 39 -3.37 3.44 -16.69
C LEU A 39 -4.54 4.34 -17.13
N PRO A 40 -4.88 4.36 -18.43
CA PRO A 40 -6.15 4.94 -18.88
C PRO A 40 -7.33 4.39 -18.07
N GLU A 41 -8.33 5.25 -17.81
CA GLU A 41 -9.52 4.96 -17.00
C GLU A 41 -9.29 4.76 -15.49
N ASP A 42 -8.03 4.77 -15.02
CA ASP A 42 -7.76 4.82 -13.60
C ASP A 42 -8.18 6.17 -13.00
N HIS A 43 -9.00 6.12 -11.95
CA HIS A 43 -9.34 7.29 -11.15
C HIS A 43 -8.47 7.35 -9.89
N TRP A 44 -7.16 7.59 -10.07
CA TRP A 44 -6.24 7.77 -8.95
C TRP A 44 -6.28 9.20 -8.42
N ILE A 45 -6.36 9.31 -7.10
CA ILE A 45 -6.15 10.50 -6.29
C ILE A 45 -4.85 10.28 -5.52
N GLU A 46 -3.80 10.97 -5.91
CA GLU A 46 -2.47 10.80 -5.30
C GLU A 46 -2.35 11.69 -4.07
N VAL A 47 -1.94 11.09 -2.95
CA VAL A 47 -1.75 11.78 -1.67
C VAL A 47 -0.37 11.47 -1.08
N PRO A 48 0.29 12.42 -0.40
CA PRO A 48 1.67 12.24 0.05
C PRO A 48 1.79 11.20 1.17
N ASP A 49 0.77 11.03 2.01
CA ASP A 49 0.82 10.19 3.20
C ASP A 49 -0.58 9.73 3.65
N MET A 50 -0.64 9.00 4.78
CA MET A 50 -1.88 8.48 5.36
C MET A 50 -2.77 9.58 5.97
N GLU A 51 -2.18 10.66 6.48
CA GLU A 51 -2.94 11.77 7.05
C GLU A 51 -3.70 12.51 5.94
N ALA A 52 -3.03 12.79 4.82
CA ALA A 52 -3.64 13.36 3.64
C ALA A 52 -4.75 12.45 3.06
N ALA A 53 -4.55 11.13 3.07
CA ALA A 53 -5.59 10.18 2.67
C ALA A 53 -6.85 10.25 3.57
N ALA A 54 -6.65 10.33 4.89
CA ALA A 54 -7.74 10.44 5.84
C ALA A 54 -8.45 11.81 5.77
N ASN A 55 -7.69 12.89 5.59
CA ASN A 55 -8.26 14.22 5.39
C ASN A 55 -9.09 14.28 4.10
N TYR A 56 -8.61 13.66 3.01
CA TYR A 56 -9.39 13.54 1.78
C TYR A 56 -10.73 12.84 2.01
N LEU A 57 -10.78 11.74 2.78
CA LEU A 57 -12.05 11.08 3.11
C LEU A 57 -13.03 11.99 3.88
N ILE A 58 -12.50 12.79 4.80
CA ILE A 58 -13.30 13.74 5.59
C ILE A 58 -13.88 14.81 4.67
N ASP A 59 -13.07 15.38 3.79
CA ASP A 59 -13.46 16.45 2.87
C ASP A 59 -14.40 15.95 1.76
N TYR A 60 -14.12 14.77 1.19
CA TYR A 60 -14.93 14.14 0.15
C TYR A 60 -16.39 13.94 0.60
N LYS A 61 -16.59 13.62 1.88
CA LYS A 61 -17.93 13.53 2.49
C LYS A 61 -18.65 14.87 2.52
N THR A 62 -17.95 15.99 2.76
CA THR A 62 -18.54 17.34 2.76
C THR A 62 -19.09 17.72 1.38
N ILE A 63 -18.52 17.17 0.30
CA ILE A 63 -18.96 17.40 -1.08
C ILE A 63 -20.19 16.55 -1.43
N SER A 64 -20.25 15.31 -0.93
CA SER A 64 -21.43 14.46 -1.04
C SER A 64 -22.50 14.93 -0.05
N GLN A 65 -23.30 15.94 -0.41
CA GLN A 65 -24.35 16.60 0.39
C GLN A 65 -25.49 15.67 0.93
N ASN A 66 -25.29 14.35 0.88
CA ASN A 66 -26.20 13.36 1.42
C ASN A 66 -25.61 12.78 2.73
N GLU A 67 -26.05 13.33 3.86
CA GLU A 67 -25.66 12.88 5.21
C GLU A 67 -26.02 11.40 5.51
N LEU A 68 -26.84 10.75 4.68
CA LEU A 68 -27.21 9.33 4.83
C LEU A 68 -26.23 8.37 4.16
N TYR A 69 -25.33 8.84 3.28
CA TYR A 69 -24.43 7.95 2.54
C TYR A 69 -23.12 7.75 3.31
N LYS A 70 -22.96 6.56 3.91
CA LYS A 70 -21.65 6.11 4.43
C LYS A 70 -20.83 5.52 3.28
N HIS A 71 -19.65 6.04 3.01
CA HIS A 71 -18.74 5.38 2.08
C HIS A 71 -18.29 4.02 2.63
N SER A 72 -18.16 3.04 1.74
CA SER A 72 -17.54 1.76 2.06
C SER A 72 -16.10 1.81 1.53
N VAL A 73 -15.16 1.98 2.45
CA VAL A 73 -13.76 2.25 2.16
C VAL A 73 -12.95 0.96 2.31
N PHE A 74 -12.26 0.55 1.25
CA PHE A 74 -11.35 -0.59 1.31
C PHE A 74 -9.92 -0.14 1.62
N LEU A 75 -9.43 -0.48 2.81
CA LEU A 75 -8.07 -0.19 3.25
C LEU A 75 -7.15 -1.39 2.98
N THR A 76 -6.13 -1.17 2.16
CA THR A 76 -5.08 -2.18 1.85
C THR A 76 -3.69 -1.64 2.14
N ILE A 77 -3.57 -0.99 3.30
CA ILE A 77 -2.37 -0.24 3.71
C ILE A 77 -1.48 -1.00 4.71
N GLY A 78 -1.88 -2.20 5.13
CA GLY A 78 -1.25 -2.94 6.24
C GLY A 78 -1.55 -2.29 7.60
N ASN A 79 -0.91 -2.76 8.67
CA ASN A 79 -1.21 -2.29 10.05
C ASN A 79 -0.69 -0.87 10.32
N SER A 80 0.47 -0.51 9.78
CA SER A 80 1.07 0.80 9.98
C SER A 80 0.22 1.90 9.32
N GLY A 81 -0.39 2.74 10.16
CA GLY A 81 -1.21 3.89 9.76
C GLY A 81 -2.73 3.66 9.85
N LEU A 82 -3.20 2.47 10.25
CA LEU A 82 -4.65 2.19 10.38
C LEU A 82 -5.34 3.11 11.39
N SER A 83 -4.68 3.40 12.52
CA SER A 83 -5.24 4.22 13.60
C SER A 83 -5.65 5.62 13.16
N ILE A 84 -4.97 6.19 12.15
CA ILE A 84 -5.30 7.50 11.56
C ILE A 84 -6.73 7.54 11.05
N PHE A 85 -7.24 6.43 10.51
CA PHE A 85 -8.58 6.34 9.94
C PHE A 85 -9.68 6.20 10.99
N ARG A 86 -9.37 6.00 12.28
CA ARG A 86 -10.38 6.00 13.35
C ARG A 86 -11.11 7.34 13.47
N LYS A 87 -10.47 8.45 13.10
CA LYS A 87 -11.10 9.79 13.05
C LYS A 87 -12.15 9.90 11.94
N CYS A 88 -12.15 8.99 10.96
CA CYS A 88 -13.06 8.95 9.83
C CYS A 88 -14.31 8.06 10.12
N ASN A 89 -14.82 8.08 11.36
CA ASN A 89 -15.85 7.18 11.90
C ASN A 89 -17.23 7.23 11.24
N LYS A 90 -17.46 8.15 10.30
CA LYS A 90 -18.68 8.20 9.49
C LYS A 90 -18.65 7.24 8.29
N ASN A 91 -17.53 6.57 8.05
CA ASN A 91 -17.37 5.61 6.97
C ASN A 91 -17.41 4.18 7.50
N ARG A 92 -17.76 3.23 6.63
CA ARG A 92 -17.56 1.80 6.88
C ARG A 92 -16.22 1.38 6.29
N PHE A 93 -15.43 0.62 7.02
CA PHE A 93 -14.12 0.16 6.57
C PHE A 93 -14.13 -1.35 6.31
N ILE A 94 -13.59 -1.73 5.16
CA ILE A 94 -13.12 -3.09 4.90
C ILE A 94 -11.61 -3.01 4.98
N VAL A 95 -10.98 -3.71 5.91
CA VAL A 95 -9.55 -3.61 6.15
C VAL A 95 -8.91 -4.95 5.85
N ARG A 96 -8.00 -4.99 4.88
CA ARG A 96 -7.25 -6.22 4.60
C ARG A 96 -5.82 -6.12 5.11
N THR A 97 -5.47 -7.05 6.00
CA THR A 97 -4.14 -7.21 6.60
C THR A 97 -3.70 -8.66 6.47
N VAL A 98 -2.40 -8.92 6.62
CA VAL A 98 -1.90 -10.30 6.70
C VAL A 98 -2.32 -10.88 8.05
N ASP A 99 -1.96 -10.15 9.11
CA ASP A 99 -2.33 -10.44 10.49
C ASP A 99 -3.09 -9.22 11.04
N PRO A 100 -4.31 -9.37 11.59
CA PRO A 100 -5.06 -8.26 12.18
C PRO A 100 -4.30 -7.67 13.38
N PRO A 101 -4.34 -6.34 13.58
CA PRO A 101 -3.77 -5.74 14.78
C PRO A 101 -4.58 -6.15 16.03
N GLU A 102 -3.97 -6.17 17.20
CA GLU A 102 -4.64 -6.53 18.47
C GLU A 102 -5.88 -5.64 18.72
N GLU A 103 -5.79 -4.35 18.39
CA GLU A 103 -6.89 -3.41 18.52
C GLU A 103 -8.01 -3.55 17.46
N ALA A 104 -7.96 -4.54 16.56
CA ALA A 104 -8.96 -4.72 15.50
C ALA A 104 -10.39 -4.84 16.05
N SER A 105 -10.57 -5.60 17.13
CA SER A 105 -11.88 -5.85 17.77
C SER A 105 -12.53 -4.57 18.34
N SER A 106 -11.73 -3.54 18.62
CA SER A 106 -12.21 -2.26 19.15
C SER A 106 -12.65 -1.26 18.07
N TRP A 107 -12.51 -1.61 16.78
CA TRP A 107 -12.88 -0.72 15.67
C TRP A 107 -14.22 -1.15 15.06
N LEU A 108 -15.31 -0.66 15.64
CA LEU A 108 -16.69 -1.10 15.34
C LEU A 108 -17.13 -0.83 13.89
N GLU A 109 -16.57 0.19 13.25
CA GLU A 109 -16.87 0.54 11.86
C GLU A 109 -16.10 -0.30 10.83
N ALA A 110 -15.18 -1.17 11.28
CA ALA A 110 -14.27 -1.93 10.43
C ALA A 110 -14.56 -3.43 10.43
N ILE A 111 -14.54 -4.03 9.24
CA ILE A 111 -14.49 -5.47 9.04
C ILE A 111 -13.07 -5.81 8.61
N PHE A 112 -12.38 -6.63 9.41
CA PHE A 112 -11.03 -7.10 9.10
C PHE A 112 -11.08 -8.39 8.28
N LEU A 113 -10.34 -8.40 7.18
CA LEU A 113 -10.16 -9.53 6.29
C LEU A 113 -8.69 -9.94 6.35
N GLU A 114 -8.43 -11.19 6.74
CA GLU A 114 -7.10 -11.77 6.65
C GLU A 114 -6.83 -12.19 5.21
N GLY A 115 -5.67 -11.80 4.67
CA GLY A 115 -5.34 -12.17 3.31
C GLY A 115 -3.89 -11.88 2.95
N ARG A 116 -3.26 -12.88 2.33
CA ARG A 116 -1.95 -12.77 1.68
C ARG A 116 -2.12 -13.08 0.20
N GLY A 117 -1.57 -12.22 -0.66
CA GLY A 117 -1.61 -12.44 -2.10
C GLY A 117 -0.78 -13.65 -2.55
N PRO A 118 -0.84 -14.02 -3.85
CA PRO A 118 -1.43 -13.23 -4.92
C PRO A 118 -2.97 -13.21 -4.89
N PHE A 119 -3.55 -12.05 -5.16
CA PHE A 119 -5.00 -11.91 -5.32
C PHE A 119 -5.39 -11.93 -6.80
N THR A 120 -6.51 -12.56 -7.13
CA THR A 120 -7.05 -12.60 -8.48
C THR A 120 -8.03 -11.46 -8.71
N LEU A 121 -8.15 -11.02 -9.97
CA LEU A 121 -9.13 -9.99 -10.34
C LEU A 121 -10.57 -10.40 -10.03
N GLU A 122 -10.91 -11.66 -10.28
CA GLU A 122 -12.25 -12.20 -10.01
C GLU A 122 -12.63 -12.07 -8.53
N ASN A 123 -11.72 -12.47 -7.63
CA ASN A 123 -11.93 -12.37 -6.19
C ASN A 123 -12.03 -10.91 -5.73
N GLU A 124 -11.22 -10.01 -6.30
CA GLU A 124 -11.29 -8.58 -5.99
C GLU A 124 -12.62 -7.97 -6.46
N LEU A 125 -13.09 -8.31 -7.68
CA LEU A 125 -14.39 -7.85 -8.17
C LEU A 125 -15.55 -8.35 -7.29
N ALA A 126 -15.49 -9.61 -6.85
CA ALA A 126 -16.47 -10.16 -5.92
C ALA A 126 -16.45 -9.42 -4.57
N LEU A 127 -15.26 -9.20 -4.00
CA LEU A 127 -15.07 -8.50 -2.73
C LEU A 127 -15.60 -7.06 -2.80
N PHE A 128 -15.29 -6.32 -3.88
CA PHE A 128 -15.79 -4.97 -4.12
C PHE A 128 -17.32 -4.92 -4.17
N ARG A 129 -17.96 -5.85 -4.90
CA ARG A 129 -19.42 -5.89 -5.02
C ARG A 129 -20.10 -6.29 -3.72
N GLN A 130 -19.65 -7.37 -3.08
CA GLN A 130 -20.22 -7.86 -1.81
C GLN A 130 -20.16 -6.80 -0.71
N ASN A 131 -19.08 -6.01 -0.70
CA ASN A 131 -18.90 -4.96 0.29
C ASN A 131 -19.27 -3.57 -0.23
N ALA A 132 -19.94 -3.46 -1.38
CA ALA A 132 -20.34 -2.20 -2.00
C ALA A 132 -19.23 -1.12 -1.91
N ILE A 133 -17.98 -1.51 -2.19
CA ILE A 133 -16.81 -0.64 -2.00
C ILE A 133 -16.91 0.55 -2.95
N THR A 134 -16.83 1.76 -2.38
CA THR A 134 -16.94 3.02 -3.11
C THR A 134 -15.61 3.77 -3.20
N ILE A 135 -14.62 3.41 -2.37
CA ILE A 135 -13.28 4.01 -2.38
C ILE A 135 -12.26 2.93 -2.02
N LEU A 136 -11.16 2.84 -2.77
CA LEU A 136 -9.98 2.05 -2.40
C LEU A 136 -8.89 2.99 -1.87
N ILE A 137 -8.30 2.69 -0.72
CA ILE A 137 -7.08 3.35 -0.23
C ILE A 137 -5.95 2.32 -0.20
N THR A 138 -4.85 2.65 -0.86
CA THR A 138 -3.72 1.74 -0.97
C THR A 138 -2.38 2.44 -1.02
N LYS A 139 -1.35 1.72 -0.58
CA LYS A 139 0.06 2.09 -0.77
C LYS A 139 0.47 1.74 -2.19
N ASN A 140 1.27 2.57 -2.85
CA ASN A 140 1.89 2.24 -4.14
C ASN A 140 3.03 1.21 -3.95
N SER A 141 2.68 0.00 -3.51
CA SER A 141 3.63 -1.08 -3.20
C SER A 141 4.35 -1.63 -4.43
N GLY A 142 3.77 -1.45 -5.63
CA GLY A 142 4.28 -2.07 -6.86
C GLY A 142 4.10 -3.60 -6.87
N GLY A 143 4.58 -4.23 -7.96
CA GLY A 143 4.52 -5.67 -8.14
C GLY A 143 3.14 -6.23 -8.50
N VAL A 144 3.11 -7.46 -9.02
CA VAL A 144 1.88 -8.05 -9.59
C VAL A 144 0.95 -8.67 -8.54
N SER A 145 1.50 -9.17 -7.43
CA SER A 145 0.75 -10.01 -6.48
C SER A 145 -0.43 -9.32 -5.79
N THR A 146 -0.42 -7.98 -5.72
CA THR A 146 -1.51 -7.22 -5.10
C THR A 146 -2.16 -6.21 -6.06
N TYR A 147 -1.81 -6.25 -7.35
CA TYR A 147 -2.31 -5.27 -8.33
C TYR A 147 -3.80 -5.45 -8.66
N ALA A 148 -4.33 -6.67 -8.54
CA ALA A 148 -5.71 -7.01 -8.89
C ALA A 148 -6.78 -6.07 -8.30
N LYS A 149 -6.55 -5.52 -7.10
CA LYS A 149 -7.46 -4.55 -6.47
C LYS A 149 -7.58 -3.22 -7.22
N ILE A 150 -6.49 -2.77 -7.85
CA ILE A 150 -6.48 -1.54 -8.68
C ILE A 150 -7.22 -1.81 -9.98
N GLU A 151 -7.01 -2.99 -10.58
CA GLU A 151 -7.74 -3.39 -11.77
C GLU A 151 -9.25 -3.55 -11.51
N ALA A 152 -9.63 -4.14 -10.37
CA ALA A 152 -11.02 -4.21 -9.94
C ALA A 152 -11.62 -2.80 -9.74
N ALA A 153 -10.88 -1.90 -9.08
CA ALA A 153 -11.31 -0.53 -8.89
C ALA A 153 -11.54 0.19 -10.24
N ARG A 154 -10.62 0.04 -11.21
CA ARG A 154 -10.78 0.55 -12.57
C ARG A 154 -12.04 0.03 -13.25
N LYS A 155 -12.24 -1.29 -13.28
CA LYS A 155 -13.41 -1.92 -13.92
C LYS A 155 -14.73 -1.49 -13.29
N LEU A 156 -14.74 -1.18 -12.00
CA LEU A 156 -15.90 -0.73 -11.25
C LEU A 156 -16.01 0.80 -11.14
N ARG A 157 -15.09 1.54 -11.77
CA ARG A 157 -14.98 3.02 -11.68
C ARG A 157 -14.92 3.55 -10.24
N VAL A 158 -14.31 2.77 -9.35
CA VAL A 158 -14.08 3.15 -7.96
C VAL A 158 -12.80 3.99 -7.88
N PRO A 159 -12.84 5.19 -7.28
CA PRO A 159 -11.65 5.99 -7.06
C PRO A 159 -10.64 5.27 -6.16
N VAL A 160 -9.36 5.45 -6.49
CA VAL A 160 -8.22 4.90 -5.76
C VAL A 160 -7.43 6.05 -5.14
N ILE A 161 -7.49 6.19 -3.82
CA ILE A 161 -6.59 7.06 -3.07
C ILE A 161 -5.25 6.33 -2.96
N MET A 162 -4.31 6.77 -3.79
CA MET A 162 -2.98 6.20 -3.91
C MET A 162 -2.03 6.98 -3.00
N VAL A 163 -1.63 6.37 -1.90
CA VAL A 163 -0.62 6.96 -1.01
C VAL A 163 0.73 6.87 -1.71
N ALA A 164 1.48 7.97 -1.77
CA ALA A 164 2.80 8.03 -2.37
C ALA A 164 3.83 7.20 -1.58
N ARG A 165 4.92 6.79 -2.23
CA ARG A 165 6.04 6.15 -1.53
C ARG A 165 6.80 7.19 -0.70
N PRO A 166 7.34 6.84 0.48
CA PRO A 166 8.25 7.72 1.19
C PRO A 166 9.44 8.06 0.31
N VAL A 167 9.90 9.32 0.38
CA VAL A 167 11.14 9.74 -0.28
C VAL A 167 12.28 8.91 0.31
N SER A 168 13.12 8.34 -0.55
CA SER A 168 14.30 7.59 -0.13
C SER A 168 15.55 8.20 -0.74
N SER A 169 16.56 8.40 0.09
CA SER A 169 17.91 8.83 -0.31
C SER A 169 18.75 7.71 -0.94
N LEU A 170 18.21 6.49 -1.03
CA LEU A 170 18.92 5.32 -1.55
C LEU A 170 18.95 5.34 -3.08
N THR A 171 20.16 5.39 -3.65
CA THR A 171 20.41 5.59 -5.08
C THR A 171 20.53 4.29 -5.89
N GLU A 172 20.93 3.18 -5.26
CA GLU A 172 21.04 1.88 -5.93
C GLU A 172 19.84 0.99 -5.59
N ILE A 173 18.89 0.95 -6.53
CA ILE A 173 17.66 0.15 -6.43
C ILE A 173 17.63 -0.84 -7.59
N TYR A 174 17.60 -2.13 -7.27
CA TYR A 174 17.52 -3.21 -8.25
C TYR A 174 16.09 -3.79 -8.25
N PRO A 175 15.26 -3.56 -9.28
CA PRO A 175 13.87 -4.01 -9.31
C PRO A 175 13.69 -5.53 -9.36
N THR A 176 14.57 -6.26 -10.05
CA THR A 176 14.43 -7.70 -10.33
C THR A 176 15.38 -8.56 -9.49
N ILE A 177 15.11 -9.87 -9.45
CA ILE A 177 16.03 -10.84 -8.82
C ILE A 177 17.30 -10.94 -9.67
N ASP A 178 17.14 -11.01 -10.99
CA ASP A 178 18.24 -11.14 -11.95
C ASP A 178 19.24 -9.99 -11.83
N GLU A 179 18.77 -8.75 -11.81
CA GLU A 179 19.64 -7.58 -11.62
C GLU A 179 20.34 -7.59 -10.24
N THR A 180 19.67 -8.10 -9.21
CA THR A 180 20.28 -8.28 -7.89
C THR A 180 21.41 -9.31 -7.97
N THR A 181 21.19 -10.45 -8.62
CA THR A 181 22.20 -11.52 -8.76
C THR A 181 23.37 -11.12 -9.65
N ASP A 182 23.12 -10.36 -10.71
CA ASP A 182 24.17 -9.85 -11.61
C ASP A 182 25.12 -8.91 -10.87
N TRP A 183 24.57 -8.00 -10.05
CA TRP A 183 25.37 -7.10 -9.23
C TRP A 183 26.24 -7.87 -8.22
N ILE A 184 25.70 -8.90 -7.58
CA ILE A 184 26.44 -9.73 -6.61
C ILE A 184 27.61 -10.43 -7.29
N THR A 185 27.36 -11.04 -8.45
CA THR A 185 28.38 -11.71 -9.24
C THR A 185 29.51 -10.76 -9.63
N LYS A 186 29.17 -9.52 -10.02
CA LYS A 186 30.14 -8.54 -10.52
C LYS A 186 30.95 -7.83 -9.42
N ASN A 187 30.44 -7.71 -8.20
CA ASN A 187 31.06 -6.85 -7.17
C ASN A 187 31.55 -7.61 -5.93
N ILE A 188 31.15 -8.87 -5.76
CA ILE A 188 31.47 -9.66 -4.55
C ILE A 188 32.21 -10.96 -4.90
N LEU A 189 31.84 -11.60 -6.01
CA LEU A 189 32.33 -12.94 -6.38
C LEU A 189 33.44 -12.92 -7.45
N SER A 190 33.81 -11.74 -7.96
CA SER A 190 34.93 -11.50 -8.89
C SER A 190 36.17 -11.03 -8.16
#